data_AF-A0A9W8URR2-F1
#
_entry.id   AF-A0A9W8URR2-F1
#
_cell.length_a   1.000
_cell.length_b   1.000
_cell.length_c   1.000
_cell.angle_alpha   90.00
_cell.angle_beta   90.00
_cell.angle_gamma   90.00
#
_symmetry.space_group_name_H-M   'P 1'
#
loop_
_entity.id
_entity.type
_entity.pdbx_description
1 polymer ?
#
loop_
_entity_poly.entity_id
_entity_poly.type
_entity_poly.pdbx_seq_one_letter_code
_entity_poly.pdbx_strand_id
1 'polypeptide(L)'
;MSQEIDARCNKVIQAGLVHGAVFCATNAAGDFTYTSALGERTLLSGEKATQRADDILCLAAATGLVTTIAVLQCVEDGTLSLTDDILDIAPELRDKQVITGHSKFADGQKPTMEPLRGPTTLQMLLTHSSGVVFDVLNEHVDRWRRTFAPQDPNAQLTTPRFEMGGRGGMAITLVLGRSKVA
;
A
#
# COMPACT_ATOMS: atom_id res chain seq x y z
N MET A 1 22.57 3.82 22.37
CA MET A 1 21.85 3.65 21.10
C MET A 1 20.50 4.39 21.10
N SER A 2 19.61 4.16 22.07
CA SER A 2 18.32 4.88 22.18
C SER A 2 18.47 6.41 22.25
N GLN A 3 19.35 6.91 23.13
CA GLN A 3 19.58 8.36 23.29
C GLN A 3 20.05 9.07 21.99
N GLU A 4 20.74 8.35 21.10
CA GLU A 4 21.19 8.91 19.83
C GLU A 4 20.05 9.04 18.82
N ILE A 5 19.13 8.07 18.80
CA ILE A 5 17.92 8.11 17.96
C ILE A 5 17.04 9.28 18.40
N ASP A 6 16.80 9.43 19.70
CA ASP A 6 16.00 10.52 20.24
C ASP A 6 16.63 11.89 19.93
N ALA A 7 17.96 12.02 20.11
CA ALA A 7 18.68 13.26 19.79
C ALA A 7 18.59 13.62 18.30
N ARG A 8 18.72 12.64 17.39
CA ARG A 8 18.57 12.86 15.95
C ARG A 8 17.14 13.23 15.58
N CYS A 9 16.14 12.56 16.15
CA CYS A 9 14.74 12.86 15.91
C CYS A 9 14.38 14.28 16.38
N ASN A 10 14.82 14.67 17.58
CA ASN A 10 14.61 16.02 18.11
C ASN A 10 15.20 17.11 17.20
N LYS A 11 16.36 16.88 16.57
CA LYS A 11 16.91 17.84 15.58
C LYS A 11 15.98 18.02 14.37
N VAL A 12 15.39 16.94 13.87
CA VAL A 12 14.47 16.97 12.71
C VAL A 12 13.13 17.64 13.10
N ILE A 13 12.66 17.41 14.33
CA ILE A 13 11.47 18.09 14.89
C ILE A 13 11.73 19.60 15.06
N GLN A 14 12.87 19.98 15.64
CA GLN A 14 13.27 21.39 15.80
C GLN A 14 13.44 22.12 14.47
N ALA A 15 13.88 21.40 13.42
CA ALA A 15 13.94 21.92 12.06
C ALA A 15 12.56 22.02 11.37
N GLY A 16 11.48 21.57 12.02
CA GLY A 16 10.12 21.64 11.50
C GLY A 16 9.82 20.68 10.34
N LEU A 17 10.66 19.67 10.11
CA LEU A 17 10.52 18.72 9.01
C LEU A 17 9.44 17.66 9.29
N VAL A 18 9.30 17.26 10.56
CA VAL A 18 8.24 16.38 11.06
C VAL A 18 7.69 16.94 12.36
N HIS A 19 6.44 16.59 12.71
CA HIS A 19 5.82 17.05 13.95
C HIS A 19 6.23 16.20 15.17
N GLY A 20 6.46 14.90 14.93
CA GLY A 20 6.81 13.95 15.97
C GLY A 20 7.13 12.56 15.41
N ALA A 21 7.48 11.65 16.30
CA ALA A 21 7.73 10.25 15.98
C ALA A 21 7.38 9.35 17.18
N VAL A 22 7.01 8.10 16.89
CA VAL A 22 6.80 7.05 17.90
C VAL A 22 7.69 5.87 17.54
N PHE A 23 8.45 5.39 18.51
CA PHE A 23 9.34 4.23 18.41
C PHE A 23 8.92 3.17 19.42
N CYS A 24 8.78 1.93 18.96
CA CYS A 24 8.53 0.77 19.81
C CYS A 24 9.44 -0.38 19.34
N ALA A 25 10.20 -0.96 20.26
CA ALA A 25 11.02 -2.13 20.01
C ALA A 25 11.10 -3.02 21.25
N THR A 26 11.10 -4.33 21.06
CA THR A 26 11.29 -5.32 22.13
C THR A 26 12.01 -6.53 21.56
N ASN A 27 12.66 -7.31 22.42
CA ASN A 27 13.14 -8.63 22.05
C ASN A 27 12.11 -9.71 22.45
N ALA A 28 12.36 -10.96 22.04
CA ALA A 28 11.47 -12.08 22.33
C ALA A 28 11.42 -12.47 23.82
N ALA A 29 12.50 -12.22 24.56
CA ALA A 29 12.58 -12.53 26.00
C ALA A 29 11.86 -11.49 26.88
N GLY A 30 11.61 -10.29 26.37
CA GLY A 30 10.94 -9.20 27.09
C GLY A 30 11.81 -8.46 28.11
N ASP A 31 13.09 -8.84 28.26
CA ASP A 31 14.06 -8.15 29.13
C ASP A 31 14.63 -6.86 28.48
N PHE A 32 14.39 -6.67 27.19
CA PHE A 32 14.60 -5.40 26.49
C PHE A 32 13.28 -4.85 25.96
N THR A 33 12.93 -3.63 26.37
CA THR A 33 11.84 -2.85 25.78
C THR A 33 12.26 -1.40 25.63
N TYR A 34 11.97 -0.83 24.47
CA TYR A 34 12.19 0.56 24.13
C TYR A 34 10.91 1.17 23.57
N THR A 35 10.38 2.18 24.26
CA THR A 35 9.22 2.95 23.82
C THR A 35 9.53 4.44 23.98
N SER A 36 9.42 5.20 22.89
CA SER A 36 9.68 6.64 22.89
C SER A 36 8.66 7.34 21.98
N ALA A 37 8.05 8.41 22.48
CA ALA A 37 7.16 9.28 21.70
C ALA A 37 7.70 10.71 21.82
N LEU A 38 8.02 11.32 20.69
CA LEU A 38 8.70 12.61 20.61
C LEU A 38 7.87 13.59 19.79
N GLY A 39 7.94 14.86 20.16
CA GLY A 39 7.29 15.96 19.44
C GLY A 39 5.81 16.12 19.80
N GLU A 40 5.06 16.67 18.85
CA GLU A 40 3.67 17.09 19.04
C GLU A 40 2.79 16.57 17.91
N ARG A 41 1.50 16.43 18.21
CA ARG A 41 0.41 16.25 17.25
C ARG A 41 -0.50 17.45 17.28
N THR A 42 -1.17 17.69 16.16
CA THR A 42 -2.17 18.76 16.03
C THR A 42 -3.54 18.15 15.87
N LEU A 43 -4.48 18.52 16.74
CA LEU A 43 -5.88 18.13 16.64
C LEU A 43 -6.58 18.93 15.55
N LEU A 44 -7.77 18.48 15.14
CA LEU A 44 -8.57 19.18 14.12
C LEU A 44 -8.95 20.61 14.55
N SER A 45 -9.04 20.88 15.85
CA SER A 45 -9.25 22.22 16.42
C SER A 45 -8.07 23.18 16.21
N GLY A 46 -6.92 22.68 15.76
CA GLY A 46 -5.65 23.41 15.72
C GLY A 46 -4.87 23.36 17.04
N GLU A 47 -5.42 22.75 18.08
CA GLU A 47 -4.73 22.53 19.35
C GLU A 47 -3.52 21.61 19.15
N LYS A 48 -2.38 22.01 19.72
CA LYS A 48 -1.18 21.18 19.77
C LYS A 48 -1.14 20.39 21.08
N ALA A 49 -0.84 19.12 20.99
CA ALA A 49 -0.68 18.23 22.14
C ALA A 49 0.60 17.40 21.98
N THR A 50 1.21 17.00 23.08
CA THR A 50 2.37 16.09 23.06
C THR A 50 2.01 14.78 22.38
N GLN A 51 2.90 14.26 21.53
CA GLN A 51 2.79 12.93 20.93
C GLN A 51 2.85 11.87 22.03
N ARG A 52 1.98 10.86 21.96
CA ARG A 52 1.93 9.75 22.93
C ARG A 52 2.12 8.40 22.22
N ALA A 53 2.60 7.41 22.96
CA ALA A 53 2.83 6.07 22.43
C ALA A 53 1.53 5.31 22.09
N ASP A 54 0.41 5.71 22.68
CA ASP A 54 -0.94 5.17 22.45
C ASP A 54 -1.76 6.01 21.45
N ASP A 55 -1.11 6.93 20.73
CA ASP A 55 -1.78 7.67 19.66
C ASP A 55 -2.16 6.73 18.51
N ILE A 56 -3.32 6.96 17.92
CA ILE A 56 -3.80 6.15 16.78
C ILE A 56 -2.98 6.54 15.54
N LEU A 57 -2.23 5.57 15.01
CA LEU A 57 -1.36 5.75 13.85
C LEU A 57 -2.01 5.15 12.58
N CYS A 58 -1.81 5.82 11.45
CA CYS A 58 -2.12 5.23 10.14
C CYS A 58 -0.98 4.30 9.73
N LEU A 59 -1.25 2.98 9.65
CA LEU A 59 -0.26 1.97 9.29
C LEU A 59 0.12 1.98 7.81
N ALA A 60 -0.75 2.51 6.94
CA ALA A 60 -0.58 2.45 5.49
C ALA A 60 -0.17 1.04 5.00
N ALA A 61 0.92 0.91 4.23
CA ALA A 61 1.39 -0.38 3.73
C ALA A 61 1.80 -1.39 4.83
N ALA A 62 2.09 -0.95 6.06
CA ALA A 62 2.35 -1.89 7.16
C ALA A 62 1.11 -2.75 7.50
N THR A 63 -0.09 -2.34 7.07
CA THR A 63 -1.30 -3.17 7.10
C THR A 63 -1.11 -4.50 6.37
N GLY A 64 -0.24 -4.56 5.35
CA GLY A 64 0.06 -5.79 4.63
C GLY A 64 0.57 -6.92 5.52
N LEU A 65 1.29 -6.61 6.61
CA LEU A 65 1.71 -7.62 7.60
C LEU A 65 0.51 -8.19 8.35
N VAL A 66 -0.41 -7.34 8.83
CA VAL A 66 -1.62 -7.77 9.55
C VAL A 66 -2.51 -8.60 8.62
N THR A 67 -2.71 -8.17 7.38
CA THR A 67 -3.43 -8.94 6.36
C THR A 67 -2.77 -10.29 6.10
N THR A 68 -1.44 -10.33 6.00
CA THR A 68 -0.70 -11.59 5.81
C THR A 68 -0.95 -12.56 6.95
N ILE A 69 -0.92 -12.08 8.21
CA ILE A 69 -1.22 -12.93 9.38
C ILE A 69 -2.66 -13.47 9.30
N ALA A 70 -3.65 -12.62 9.03
CA ALA A 70 -5.05 -13.05 8.90
C ALA A 70 -5.24 -14.10 7.80
N VAL A 71 -4.57 -13.91 6.66
CA VAL A 71 -4.59 -14.87 5.55
C VAL A 71 -3.95 -16.20 5.95
N LEU A 72 -2.82 -16.18 6.66
CA LEU A 72 -2.15 -17.39 7.12
C LEU A 72 -2.96 -18.14 8.18
N GLN A 73 -3.73 -17.44 9.02
CA GLN A 73 -4.69 -18.08 9.93
C GLN A 73 -5.77 -18.85 9.15
N CYS A 74 -6.31 -18.29 8.06
CA CYS A 74 -7.24 -19.01 7.19
C CYS A 74 -6.60 -20.23 6.50
N VAL A 75 -5.28 -20.20 6.27
CA VAL A 75 -4.53 -21.36 5.74
C VAL A 75 -4.36 -22.44 6.81
N GLU A 76 -4.02 -22.05 8.04
CA GLU A 76 -3.95 -22.97 9.19
C GLU A 76 -5.28 -23.68 9.44
N ASP A 77 -6.40 -22.96 9.29
CA ASP A 77 -7.76 -23.50 9.45
C ASP A 77 -8.25 -24.31 8.22
N GLY A 78 -7.43 -24.44 7.17
CA GLY A 78 -7.76 -25.18 5.95
C GLY A 78 -8.82 -24.52 5.06
N THR A 79 -9.19 -23.27 5.33
CA THR A 79 -10.15 -22.50 4.52
C THR A 79 -9.52 -22.00 3.22
N LEU A 80 -8.23 -21.67 3.27
CA LEU A 80 -7.43 -21.24 2.12
C LEU A 80 -6.21 -22.14 1.94
N SER A 81 -5.65 -22.16 0.73
CA SER A 81 -4.38 -22.78 0.42
C SER A 81 -3.43 -21.74 -0.15
N LEU A 82 -2.14 -21.81 0.22
CA LEU A 82 -1.11 -20.93 -0.33
C LEU A 82 -0.82 -21.23 -1.81
N THR A 83 -1.03 -22.48 -2.23
CA THR A 83 -0.57 -23.00 -3.53
C THR A 83 -1.68 -23.24 -4.53
N ASP A 84 -2.93 -23.30 -4.07
CA ASP A 84 -4.07 -23.54 -4.96
C ASP A 84 -4.41 -22.27 -5.75
N ASP A 85 -5.14 -22.46 -6.84
CA ASP A 85 -5.57 -21.35 -7.68
C ASP A 85 -6.62 -20.50 -6.96
N ILE A 86 -6.32 -19.21 -6.76
CA ILE A 86 -7.19 -18.29 -6.02
C ILE A 86 -8.35 -17.77 -6.88
N LEU A 87 -8.34 -18.06 -8.20
CA LEU A 87 -9.30 -17.51 -9.15
C LEU A 87 -10.76 -17.96 -8.94
N ASP A 88 -10.99 -19.01 -8.15
CA ASP A 88 -12.35 -19.41 -7.74
C ASP A 88 -12.89 -18.52 -6.60
N ILE A 89 -11.98 -17.96 -5.79
CA ILE A 89 -12.30 -17.06 -4.67
C ILE A 89 -12.27 -15.60 -5.12
N ALA A 90 -11.34 -15.24 -6.02
CA ALA A 90 -11.16 -13.90 -6.58
C ALA A 90 -11.36 -13.91 -8.12
N PRO A 91 -12.60 -14.16 -8.59
CA PRO A 91 -12.89 -14.28 -10.02
C PRO A 91 -12.58 -13.00 -10.83
N GLU A 92 -12.53 -11.84 -10.19
CA GLU A 92 -12.14 -10.58 -10.84
C GLU A 92 -10.69 -10.53 -11.32
N LEU A 93 -9.85 -11.47 -10.88
CA LEU A 93 -8.49 -11.67 -11.39
C LEU A 93 -8.48 -12.54 -12.67
N ARG A 94 -9.50 -13.38 -12.88
CA ARG A 94 -9.55 -14.37 -13.96
C ARG A 94 -9.54 -13.71 -15.34
N ASP A 95 -10.30 -12.64 -15.50
CA ASP A 95 -10.47 -11.95 -16.78
C ASP A 95 -9.41 -10.86 -17.01
N LYS A 96 -8.43 -10.73 -16.11
CA LYS A 96 -7.35 -9.75 -16.29
C LYS A 96 -6.38 -10.23 -17.35
N GLN A 97 -5.98 -9.31 -18.21
CA GLN A 97 -4.92 -9.52 -19.18
C GLN A 97 -3.59 -8.94 -18.66
N VAL A 98 -2.49 -9.54 -19.08
CA VAL A 98 -1.13 -9.14 -18.75
C VAL A 98 -0.64 -8.15 -19.80
N ILE A 99 -0.23 -6.95 -19.39
CA ILE A 99 0.37 -5.98 -20.31
C ILE A 99 1.82 -6.37 -20.57
N THR A 100 2.17 -6.64 -21.83
CA THR A 100 3.53 -7.05 -22.25
C THR A 100 4.27 -5.95 -23.01
N GLY A 101 3.60 -4.85 -23.35
CA GLY A 101 4.21 -3.71 -24.00
C GLY A 101 3.19 -2.72 -24.54
N HIS A 102 3.65 -1.84 -25.44
CA HIS A 102 2.81 -0.86 -26.13
C HIS A 102 3.21 -0.80 -27.61
N SER A 103 2.23 -0.76 -28.52
CA SER A 103 2.52 -0.62 -29.96
C SER A 103 3.18 0.72 -30.26
N LYS A 104 4.19 0.69 -31.14
CA LYS A 104 4.89 1.90 -31.65
C LYS A 104 4.22 2.51 -32.88
N PHE A 105 3.32 1.80 -33.57
CA PHE A 105 2.95 2.09 -34.98
C PHE A 105 1.46 2.24 -35.28
N ALA A 106 0.57 2.21 -34.29
CA ALA A 106 -0.85 2.53 -34.50
C ALA A 106 -1.29 3.59 -33.49
N ASP A 107 -1.70 4.74 -34.01
CA ASP A 107 -2.58 5.77 -33.44
C ASP A 107 -2.22 6.32 -32.04
N GLY A 108 -1.06 5.91 -31.52
CA GLY A 108 -0.67 6.09 -30.14
C GLY A 108 -1.54 5.27 -29.19
N GLN A 109 -0.89 4.62 -28.22
CA GLN A 109 -1.47 4.25 -26.92
C GLN A 109 -2.22 2.91 -26.76
N LYS A 110 -2.37 2.03 -27.78
CA LYS A 110 -2.91 0.69 -27.49
C LYS A 110 -1.87 -0.24 -26.83
N PRO A 111 -2.15 -0.80 -25.64
CA PRO A 111 -1.27 -1.74 -24.97
C PRO A 111 -1.25 -3.08 -25.72
N THR A 112 -0.11 -3.74 -25.73
CA THR A 112 -0.02 -5.16 -26.08
C THR A 112 -0.37 -5.95 -24.84
N MET A 113 -1.37 -6.83 -24.96
CA MET A 113 -1.87 -7.63 -23.85
C MET A 113 -1.87 -9.11 -24.21
N GLU A 114 -1.56 -9.94 -23.22
CA GLU A 114 -1.64 -11.39 -23.32
C GLU A 114 -2.60 -11.95 -22.26
N PRO A 115 -3.26 -13.08 -22.51
CA PRO A 115 -4.03 -13.75 -21.46
C PRO A 115 -3.15 -14.11 -20.26
N LEU A 116 -3.75 -14.10 -19.07
CA LEU A 116 -3.13 -14.67 -17.87
C LEU A 116 -2.73 -16.12 -18.14
N ARG A 117 -1.49 -16.50 -17.75
CA ARG A 117 -0.96 -17.85 -17.92
C ARG A 117 -0.77 -18.52 -16.57
N GLY A 118 -1.30 -19.73 -16.45
CA GLY A 118 -1.16 -20.54 -15.24
C GLY A 118 -2.04 -20.07 -14.08
N PRO A 119 -1.96 -20.76 -12.93
CA PRO A 119 -2.73 -20.42 -11.75
C PRO A 119 -2.22 -19.11 -11.13
N THR A 120 -3.10 -18.37 -10.47
CA THR A 120 -2.71 -17.27 -9.59
C THR A 120 -2.88 -17.72 -8.16
N THR A 121 -1.80 -17.80 -7.38
CA THR A 121 -1.88 -18.34 -6.02
C THR A 121 -1.90 -17.25 -4.96
N LEU A 122 -2.38 -17.60 -3.78
CA LEU A 122 -2.36 -16.73 -2.61
C LEU A 122 -0.92 -16.37 -2.19
N GLN A 123 0.02 -17.32 -2.30
CA GLN A 123 1.44 -17.05 -2.09
C GLN A 123 1.96 -15.97 -3.04
N MET A 124 1.55 -15.98 -4.31
CA MET A 124 1.95 -14.96 -5.28
C MET A 124 1.42 -13.57 -4.91
N LEU A 125 0.22 -13.48 -4.35
CA LEU A 125 -0.34 -12.22 -3.84
C LEU A 125 0.47 -11.69 -2.63
N LEU A 126 0.74 -12.55 -1.65
CA LEU A 126 1.47 -12.18 -0.42
C LEU A 126 2.93 -11.79 -0.68
N THR A 127 3.53 -12.32 -1.75
CA THR A 127 4.93 -12.09 -2.13
C THR A 127 5.11 -11.06 -3.25
N HIS A 128 4.03 -10.40 -3.68
CA HIS A 128 4.04 -9.46 -4.79
C HIS A 128 4.59 -10.04 -6.11
N SER A 129 4.29 -11.32 -6.40
CA SER A 129 4.71 -12.03 -7.62
C SER A 129 3.54 -12.43 -8.54
N SER A 130 2.31 -12.05 -8.22
CA SER A 130 1.11 -12.31 -9.05
C SER A 130 1.01 -11.46 -10.32
N GLY A 131 1.82 -10.40 -10.43
CA GLY A 131 1.74 -9.40 -11.52
C GLY A 131 0.74 -8.27 -11.25
N VAL A 132 0.01 -8.28 -10.13
CA VAL A 132 -0.80 -7.15 -9.68
C VAL A 132 0.12 -6.08 -9.10
N VAL A 133 0.07 -4.87 -9.66
CA VAL A 133 0.94 -3.75 -9.30
C VAL A 133 0.15 -2.46 -9.12
N PHE A 134 0.72 -1.54 -8.35
CA PHE A 134 0.27 -0.15 -8.36
C PHE A 134 0.66 0.50 -9.68
N ASP A 135 -0.27 1.24 -10.27
CA ASP A 135 -0.03 2.00 -11.49
C ASP A 135 1.19 2.91 -11.38
N VAL A 136 1.31 3.69 -10.30
CA VAL A 136 2.41 4.62 -10.05
C VAL A 136 3.78 3.94 -9.95
N LEU A 137 3.83 2.62 -9.76
CA LEU A 137 5.06 1.84 -9.69
C LEU A 137 5.39 1.09 -10.99
N ASN A 138 4.51 1.16 -12.00
CA ASN A 138 4.70 0.47 -13.27
C ASN A 138 4.24 1.33 -14.45
N GLU A 139 5.20 1.77 -15.27
CA GLU A 139 4.93 2.66 -16.40
C GLU A 139 3.90 2.13 -17.41
N HIS A 140 3.81 0.81 -17.56
CA HIS A 140 2.87 0.20 -18.49
C HIS A 140 1.44 0.28 -17.97
N VAL A 141 1.25 0.02 -16.67
CA VAL A 141 -0.06 0.09 -16.01
C VAL A 141 -0.51 1.55 -15.83
N ASP A 142 0.38 2.47 -15.45
CA ASP A 142 0.06 3.90 -15.38
C ASP A 142 -0.38 4.46 -16.73
N ARG A 143 0.34 4.14 -17.82
CA ARG A 143 -0.04 4.54 -19.17
C ARG A 143 -1.42 4.01 -19.54
N TRP A 144 -1.64 2.71 -19.31
CA TRP A 144 -2.94 2.09 -19.56
C TRP A 144 -4.08 2.78 -18.79
N ARG A 145 -3.89 3.02 -17.49
CA ARG A 145 -4.91 3.68 -16.65
C ARG A 145 -5.26 5.07 -17.18
N ARG A 146 -4.28 5.88 -17.57
CA ARG A 146 -4.51 7.24 -18.07
C ARG A 146 -5.31 7.26 -19.38
N THR A 147 -5.11 6.26 -20.24
CA THR A 147 -5.78 6.19 -21.54
C THR A 147 -7.16 5.54 -21.47
N PHE A 148 -7.33 4.50 -20.66
CA PHE A 148 -8.51 3.61 -20.75
C PHE A 148 -9.38 3.55 -19.49
N ALA A 149 -8.88 3.92 -18.31
CA ALA A 149 -9.71 3.87 -17.11
C ALA A 149 -10.75 5.01 -17.13
N PRO A 150 -12.00 4.76 -16.71
CA PRO A 150 -12.99 5.82 -16.53
C PRO A 150 -12.40 6.92 -15.64
N GLN A 151 -12.29 8.12 -16.18
CA GLN A 151 -11.88 9.29 -15.41
C GLN A 151 -13.12 9.79 -14.69
N ASP A 152 -13.27 9.45 -13.42
CA ASP A 152 -14.31 10.04 -12.59
C ASP A 152 -13.85 11.43 -12.14
N PRO A 153 -14.47 12.52 -12.62
CA PRO A 153 -14.11 13.88 -12.21
C PRO A 153 -14.49 14.17 -10.74
N ASN A 154 -15.40 13.36 -10.16
CA ASN A 154 -15.79 13.38 -8.75
C ASN A 154 -15.10 12.29 -7.93
N ALA A 155 -14.28 11.44 -8.56
CA ALA A 155 -13.13 10.89 -7.89
C ALA A 155 -12.16 12.05 -7.70
N GLN A 156 -12.52 12.93 -6.78
CA GLN A 156 -11.57 13.30 -5.76
C GLN A 156 -10.98 11.97 -5.32
N LEU A 157 -9.83 11.64 -5.90
CA LEU A 157 -8.83 10.90 -5.19
C LEU A 157 -8.80 11.58 -3.82
N THR A 158 -9.46 10.99 -2.82
CA THR A 158 -9.28 11.38 -1.42
C THR A 158 -7.81 11.25 -1.02
N THR A 159 -6.99 10.71 -1.93
CA THR A 159 -5.56 10.60 -1.94
C THR A 159 -4.93 11.71 -2.80
N PRO A 160 -4.39 12.79 -2.23
CA PRO A 160 -3.53 13.70 -2.99
C PRO A 160 -2.44 12.90 -3.70
N ARG A 161 -2.26 13.16 -5.00
CA ARG A 161 -1.14 12.63 -5.79
C ARG A 161 0.14 13.03 -5.08
N PHE A 162 0.97 12.06 -4.72
CA PHE A 162 2.24 12.33 -4.05
C PHE A 162 3.16 13.08 -5.02
N GLU A 163 3.20 14.41 -4.92
CA GLU A 163 4.33 15.19 -5.42
C GLU A 163 5.48 14.99 -4.43
N MET A 164 6.65 14.60 -4.92
CA MET A 164 7.89 14.56 -4.13
C MET A 164 8.17 15.98 -3.58
N GLY A 165 7.63 16.26 -2.39
CA GLY A 165 7.63 17.59 -1.77
C GLY A 165 6.43 17.89 -0.85
N GLY A 166 5.33 17.14 -0.95
CA GLY A 166 4.10 17.39 -0.17
C GLY A 166 3.86 16.41 0.98
N ARG A 167 3.52 16.93 2.17
CA ARG A 167 3.12 16.17 3.36
C ARG A 167 1.76 15.48 3.10
N GLY A 168 1.72 14.15 3.01
CA GLY A 168 0.47 13.41 2.89
C GLY A 168 0.68 11.91 3.06
N GLY A 169 -0.11 11.29 3.94
CA GLY A 169 -0.06 9.87 4.25
C GLY A 169 -0.38 8.98 3.04
N MET A 170 0.20 7.78 3.06
CA MET A 170 0.04 6.76 2.03
C MET A 170 -1.36 6.14 2.10
N ALA A 171 -2.09 6.15 0.98
CA ALA A 171 -3.38 5.49 0.83
C ALA A 171 -3.44 4.71 -0.49
N ILE A 172 -3.96 3.50 -0.40
CA ILE A 172 -3.87 2.39 -1.35
C ILE A 172 -5.13 2.37 -2.20
N THR A 173 -5.01 2.54 -3.52
CA THR A 173 -6.12 2.28 -4.45
C THR A 173 -5.82 1.00 -5.24
N LEU A 174 -6.52 -0.08 -4.90
CA LEU A 174 -6.58 -1.28 -5.74
C LEU A 174 -7.72 -1.06 -6.74
N VAL A 175 -7.42 -0.74 -8.00
CA VAL A 175 -8.47 -0.57 -9.04
C VAL A 175 -8.93 -1.95 -9.50
N LEU A 176 -9.98 -2.46 -8.86
CA LEU A 176 -10.78 -3.56 -9.38
C LEU A 176 -11.98 -2.99 -10.14
N GLY A 177 -11.76 -2.66 -11.41
CA GLY A 177 -12.82 -2.22 -12.30
C GLY A 177 -13.81 -3.35 -12.58
N ARG A 178 -15.05 -3.21 -12.11
CA ARG A 178 -16.20 -3.99 -12.58
C ARG A 178 -16.67 -3.40 -13.92
N SER A 179 -16.51 -4.13 -15.00
CA SER A 179 -17.25 -3.86 -16.24
C SER A 179 -18.68 -4.34 -16.04
N LYS A 180 -19.64 -3.42 -15.89
CA LYS A 180 -21.05 -3.74 -16.11
C LYS A 180 -21.28 -3.71 -17.61
N VAL A 181 -21.43 -4.88 -18.20
CA VAL A 181 -22.08 -5.03 -19.51
C VAL A 181 -23.58 -5.15 -19.25
N ALA A 182 -24.33 -4.14 -19.71
CA ALA A 182 -25.73 -4.23 -20.09
C ALA A 182 -25.94 -3.23 -21.25
#